data_AF-A0A9X9C0F9-F1
#
_entry.id   AF-A0A9X9C0F9-F1
#
_cell.length_a   1.000
_cell.length_b   1.000
_cell.length_c   1.000
_cell.angle_alpha   90.00
_cell.angle_beta   90.00
_cell.angle_gamma   90.00
#
_symmetry.space_group_name_H-M   'P 1'
#
loop_
_entity.id
_entity.type
_entity.pdbx_description
1 polymer ?
#
loop_
_entity_poly.entity_id
_entity_poly.type
_entity_poly.pdbx_seq_one_letter_code
_entity_poly.pdbx_strand_id
1 'polypeptide(L)'
;MIERNELKDGLVFVNESNKNESVIMNFYSWVHIIYGVIVFYGRKSEEEASYIINNTPMFTTPPKNFMEACMLGHEDEYYWGMVMSHGDRYFEKGFPRTAPDDYFEWEDSYIKDHNLERNTLVFND
;
A
#
# COMPACT_ATOMS: atom_id res chain seq x y z
N MET A 1 -2.00 -13.81 2.13
CA MET A 1 -2.29 -12.85 3.20
C MET A 1 -3.47 -13.35 4.04
N ILE A 2 -3.52 -13.09 5.35
CA ILE A 2 -4.74 -13.40 6.12
C ILE A 2 -5.74 -12.29 5.85
N GLU A 3 -6.88 -12.63 5.27
CA GLU A 3 -7.99 -11.69 5.13
C GLU A 3 -8.55 -11.35 6.51
N ARG A 4 -8.64 -10.05 6.80
CA ARG A 4 -9.14 -9.51 8.05
C ARG A 4 -10.29 -8.57 7.73
N ASN A 5 -11.32 -8.55 8.57
CA ASN A 5 -12.50 -7.70 8.37
C ASN A 5 -12.15 -6.19 8.38
N GLU A 6 -11.01 -5.84 8.96
CA GLU A 6 -10.46 -4.49 9.04
C GLU A 6 -9.78 -4.04 7.73
N LEU A 7 -9.40 -4.97 6.86
CA LEU A 7 -8.89 -4.69 5.52
C LEU A 7 -10.07 -4.52 4.57
N LYS A 8 -10.48 -3.27 4.35
CA LYS A 8 -11.58 -2.94 3.46
C LYS A 8 -11.31 -1.65 2.70
N ASP A 9 -11.95 -1.55 1.55
CA ASP A 9 -11.90 -0.37 0.70
C ASP A 9 -13.00 0.64 1.06
N GLY A 10 -12.87 1.88 0.56
CA GLY A 10 -13.86 2.94 0.76
C GLY A 10 -13.88 3.56 2.17
N LEU A 11 -12.76 3.57 2.90
CA LEU A 11 -12.67 4.25 4.20
C LEU A 11 -12.67 5.77 4.01
N VAL A 12 -13.67 6.47 4.53
CA VAL A 12 -13.79 7.92 4.39
C VAL A 12 -13.28 8.64 5.63
N PHE A 13 -12.35 9.57 5.45
CA PHE A 13 -11.83 10.43 6.51
C PHE A 13 -12.03 11.90 6.13
N VAL A 14 -12.76 12.65 6.96
CA VAL A 14 -12.99 14.08 6.77
C VAL A 14 -11.89 14.86 7.49
N ASN A 15 -11.35 15.90 6.86
CA ASN A 15 -10.39 16.78 7.50
C ASN A 15 -11.08 17.58 8.62
N GLU A 16 -10.58 17.44 9.85
CA GLU A 16 -11.14 18.13 11.01
C GLU A 16 -10.99 19.66 10.94
N SER A 17 -9.95 20.15 10.24
CA SER A 17 -9.66 21.57 10.07
C SER A 17 -10.40 22.20 8.88
N ASN A 18 -10.75 21.41 7.86
CA ASN A 18 -11.55 21.84 6.73
C ASN A 18 -12.56 20.74 6.34
N LYS A 19 -13.83 20.90 6.75
CA LYS A 19 -14.86 19.86 6.55
C LYS A 19 -15.27 19.63 5.08
N ASN A 20 -14.81 20.47 4.16
CA ASN A 20 -15.00 20.25 2.72
C ASN A 20 -13.97 19.27 2.15
N GLU A 21 -12.84 19.09 2.83
CA GLU A 21 -11.79 18.16 2.42
C GLU A 21 -12.04 16.78 3.04
N SER A 22 -11.89 15.75 2.21
CA SER A 22 -11.89 14.36 2.66
C SER A 22 -10.97 13.50 1.83
N VAL A 23 -10.55 12.37 2.39
CA VAL A 23 -9.83 11.33 1.67
C VAL A 23 -10.58 10.02 1.80
N ILE A 24 -10.76 9.34 0.67
CA ILE A 24 -11.21 7.95 0.61
C ILE A 24 -9.97 7.09 0.50
N MET A 25 -9.78 6.16 1.43
CA MET A 25 -8.72 5.17 1.39
C MET A 25 -9.29 3.80 1.04
N ASN A 26 -8.78 3.22 -0.04
CA ASN A 26 -8.99 1.83 -0.41
C ASN A 26 -7.91 0.97 0.27
N PHE A 27 -8.07 0.75 1.57
CA PHE A 27 -7.03 0.18 2.44
C PHE A 27 -6.74 -1.28 2.13
N TYR A 28 -7.73 -2.09 1.72
CA TYR A 28 -7.48 -3.46 1.28
C TYR A 28 -6.61 -3.46 0.02
N SER A 29 -6.99 -2.66 -0.97
CA SER A 29 -6.26 -2.53 -2.23
C SER A 29 -4.84 -2.01 -2.02
N TRP A 30 -4.66 -0.98 -1.18
CA TRP A 30 -3.35 -0.44 -0.81
C TRP A 30 -2.43 -1.51 -0.19
N VAL A 31 -2.91 -2.25 0.82
CA VAL A 31 -2.13 -3.33 1.45
C VAL A 31 -1.83 -4.46 0.45
N HIS A 32 -2.78 -4.80 -0.43
CA HIS A 32 -2.63 -5.92 -1.35
C HIS A 32 -1.65 -5.60 -2.50
N ILE A 33 -1.59 -4.36 -2.98
CA ILE A 33 -0.58 -3.94 -3.96
C ILE A 33 0.82 -4.01 -3.32
N ILE A 34 0.99 -3.51 -2.09
CA ILE A 34 2.27 -3.61 -1.35
C ILE A 34 2.67 -5.08 -1.16
N TYR A 35 1.73 -5.97 -0.84
CA TYR A 35 1.98 -7.41 -0.79
C TYR A 35 2.52 -7.94 -2.13
N GLY A 36 1.90 -7.54 -3.25
CA GLY A 36 2.37 -7.89 -4.60
C GLY A 36 3.79 -7.40 -4.86
N VAL A 37 4.12 -6.17 -4.45
CA VAL A 37 5.47 -5.60 -4.59
C VAL A 37 6.49 -6.39 -3.80
N ILE A 38 6.17 -6.76 -2.55
CA ILE A 38 7.06 -7.56 -1.69
C ILE A 38 7.40 -8.90 -2.36
N VAL A 39 6.41 -9.56 -2.98
CA VAL A 39 6.62 -10.82 -3.69
C VAL A 39 7.44 -10.61 -4.96
N PHE A 40 6.98 -9.72 -5.85
CA PHE A 40 7.52 -9.60 -7.20
C PHE A 40 8.85 -8.84 -7.24
N TYR A 41 8.88 -7.61 -6.74
CA TYR A 41 10.08 -6.75 -6.75
C TYR A 41 10.98 -6.98 -5.55
N GLY A 42 10.38 -7.24 -4.38
CA GLY A 42 11.09 -7.57 -3.14
C GLY A 42 11.70 -8.98 -3.10
N ARG A 43 11.37 -9.81 -4.10
CA ARG A 43 11.85 -11.19 -4.28
C ARG A 43 11.65 -12.04 -3.03
N LYS A 44 10.52 -11.83 -2.34
CA LYS A 44 10.10 -12.63 -1.18
C LYS A 44 9.17 -13.74 -1.61
N SER A 45 9.18 -14.84 -0.86
CA SER A 45 8.11 -15.83 -1.00
C SER A 45 6.77 -15.24 -0.55
N GLU A 46 5.66 -15.83 -1.01
CA GLU A 46 4.33 -15.44 -0.54
C GLU A 46 4.16 -15.63 0.98
N GLU A 47 4.88 -16.58 1.56
CA GLU A 47 4.93 -16.85 3.00
C GLU A 47 5.65 -15.71 3.74
N GLU A 48 6.82 -15.29 3.25
CA GLU A 48 7.56 -14.13 3.78
C GLU A 48 6.74 -12.85 3.66
N ALA A 49 6.13 -12.61 2.50
CA ALA A 49 5.28 -11.45 2.26
C ALA A 49 4.07 -11.44 3.21
N SER A 50 3.40 -12.59 3.37
CA SER A 50 2.29 -12.73 4.30
C SER A 50 2.74 -12.50 5.74
N TYR A 51 3.92 -13.00 6.13
CA TYR A 51 4.48 -12.77 7.45
C TYR A 51 4.76 -11.28 7.71
N ILE A 52 5.38 -10.59 6.75
CA ILE A 52 5.67 -9.14 6.83
C ILE A 52 4.38 -8.35 7.01
N ILE A 53 3.39 -8.57 6.15
CA ILE A 53 2.11 -7.86 6.21
C ILE A 53 1.39 -8.12 7.54
N ASN A 54 1.26 -9.39 7.93
CA ASN A 54 0.49 -9.77 9.12
C ASN A 54 1.13 -9.32 10.46
N ASN A 55 2.43 -9.06 10.48
CA ASN A 55 3.17 -8.66 11.69
C ASN A 55 3.50 -7.15 11.71
N THR A 56 3.08 -6.38 10.71
CA THR A 56 3.31 -4.94 10.65
C THR A 56 2.02 -4.18 10.90
N PRO A 57 1.86 -3.48 12.05
CA PRO A 57 0.60 -2.84 12.42
C PRO A 57 0.03 -1.87 11.38
N MET A 58 0.89 -1.22 10.60
CA MET A 58 0.55 -0.32 9.49
C MET A 58 -0.33 -0.99 8.43
N PHE A 59 -0.15 -2.30 8.20
CA PHE A 59 -0.89 -3.05 7.19
C PHE A 59 -2.05 -3.86 7.78
N THR A 60 -2.27 -3.81 9.10
CA THR A 60 -3.35 -4.57 9.76
C THR A 60 -4.33 -3.66 10.50
N THR A 61 -4.01 -2.38 10.65
CA THR A 61 -4.81 -1.41 11.39
C THR A 61 -5.14 -0.26 10.45
N PRO A 62 -6.42 -0.04 10.10
CA PRO A 62 -6.80 1.08 9.25
C PRO A 62 -6.47 2.40 9.94
N PRO A 63 -6.20 3.47 9.16
CA PRO A 63 -5.97 4.79 9.74
C PRO A 63 -7.19 5.28 10.51
N LYS A 64 -6.96 6.13 11.51
CA LYS A 64 -8.02 6.61 12.41
C LYS A 64 -8.60 7.96 11.99
N ASN A 65 -7.88 8.72 11.19
CA ASN A 65 -8.21 10.09 10.82
C ASN A 65 -7.58 10.46 9.47
N PHE A 66 -7.97 11.64 8.98
CA PHE A 66 -7.51 12.18 7.69
C PHE A 66 -5.98 12.23 7.59
N MET A 67 -5.31 12.71 8.63
CA MET A 67 -3.84 12.82 8.64
C MET A 67 -3.16 11.45 8.53
N GLU A 68 -3.62 10.47 9.31
CA GLU A 68 -3.08 9.10 9.24
C GLU A 68 -3.28 8.49 7.84
N ALA A 69 -4.44 8.69 7.21
CA ALA A 69 -4.69 8.21 5.84
C ALA A 69 -3.73 8.87 4.83
N CYS A 70 -3.54 10.20 4.91
CA CYS A 70 -2.60 10.91 4.05
C CYS A 70 -1.14 10.45 4.25
N MET A 71 -0.74 10.13 5.49
CA MET A 71 0.61 9.65 5.77
C MET A 71 0.88 8.26 5.20
N LEU A 72 -0.13 7.38 5.14
CA LEU A 72 0.02 6.05 4.53
C LEU A 72 0.22 6.15 3.01
N GLY A 73 -0.51 7.04 2.34
CA GLY A 73 -0.35 7.29 0.90
C GLY A 73 0.70 8.33 0.51
N HIS A 74 1.58 8.73 1.43
CA HIS A 74 2.62 9.73 1.16
C HIS A 74 3.68 9.23 0.17
N GLU A 75 3.99 7.94 0.23
CA GLU A 75 4.90 7.26 -0.69
C GLU A 75 4.10 6.24 -1.52
N ASP A 76 4.63 5.90 -2.70
CA ASP A 76 4.04 4.88 -3.56
C ASP A 76 4.15 3.46 -2.96
N GLU A 77 3.28 2.57 -3.40
CA GLU A 77 3.21 1.18 -2.94
C GLU A 77 4.49 0.40 -3.27
N TYR A 78 5.18 0.78 -4.35
CA TYR A 78 6.50 0.23 -4.70
C TYR A 78 7.52 0.49 -3.57
N TYR A 79 7.65 1.75 -3.15
CA TYR A 79 8.59 2.16 -2.12
C TYR A 79 8.30 1.44 -0.81
N TRP A 80 7.03 1.38 -0.39
CA TRP A 80 6.64 0.66 0.81
C TRP A 80 7.00 -0.81 0.73
N GLY A 81 6.69 -1.49 -0.38
CA GLY A 81 7.03 -2.90 -0.56
C GLY A 81 8.54 -3.16 -0.52
N MET A 82 9.35 -2.27 -1.11
CA MET A 82 10.80 -2.41 -1.13
C MET A 82 11.44 -2.14 0.25
N VAL A 83 10.98 -1.12 0.97
CA VAL A 83 11.42 -0.87 2.36
C VAL A 83 11.07 -2.06 3.26
N MET A 84 9.86 -2.62 3.11
CA MET A 84 9.43 -3.77 3.91
C MET A 84 10.22 -5.05 3.57
N SER A 85 10.65 -5.20 2.32
CA SER A 85 11.40 -6.36 1.85
C SER A 85 12.89 -6.34 2.25
N HIS A 86 13.50 -5.15 2.20
CA HIS A 86 14.95 -5.01 2.28
C HIS A 86 15.42 -4.04 3.35
N GLY A 87 14.51 -3.43 4.11
CA GLY A 87 14.81 -2.38 5.07
C GLY A 87 15.04 -1.02 4.41
N ASP A 88 15.24 -0.01 5.24
CA ASP A 88 15.57 1.33 4.80
C ASP A 88 16.87 1.34 3.95
N ARG A 89 16.96 2.32 3.04
CA ARG A 89 18.07 2.49 2.09
C ARG A 89 18.35 1.22 1.28
N TYR A 90 17.30 0.47 0.92
CA TYR A 90 17.41 -0.74 0.10
C TYR A 90 18.17 -0.52 -1.22
N PHE A 91 18.17 0.71 -1.75
CA PHE A 91 18.89 1.08 -2.96
C PHE A 91 20.41 0.94 -2.84
N GLU A 92 20.97 1.01 -1.62
CA GLU A 92 22.40 0.75 -1.37
C GLU A 92 22.75 -0.73 -1.47
N LYS A 93 21.72 -1.59 -1.47
CA LYS A 93 21.83 -3.03 -1.66
C LYS A 93 21.62 -3.44 -3.12
N GLY A 94 21.55 -2.46 -4.03
CA GLY A 94 21.48 -2.68 -5.48
C GLY A 94 20.06 -2.72 -6.07
N PHE A 95 19.05 -2.32 -5.31
CA PHE A 95 17.66 -2.27 -5.79
C PHE A 95 17.30 -0.86 -6.33
N PRO A 96 16.40 -0.74 -7.32
CA PRO A 96 16.00 0.58 -7.85
C PRO A 96 15.23 1.40 -6.80
N ARG A 97 15.71 2.62 -6.51
CA ARG A 97 15.08 3.53 -5.51
C ARG A 97 13.65 3.95 -5.89
N THR A 98 13.37 4.04 -7.18
CA THR A 98 12.05 4.38 -7.72
C THR A 98 11.49 3.17 -8.42
N ALA A 99 10.17 3.17 -8.62
CA ALA A 99 9.50 2.18 -9.44
C ALA A 99 10.23 2.00 -10.79
N PRO A 100 10.55 0.76 -11.22
CA PRO A 100 11.15 0.49 -12.52
C PRO A 100 10.14 0.74 -13.66
N ASP A 101 10.63 0.77 -14.90
CA ASP A 101 9.81 1.11 -16.08
C ASP A 101 8.61 0.15 -16.27
N ASP A 102 8.73 -1.11 -15.84
CA ASP A 102 7.69 -2.13 -15.94
C ASP A 102 6.67 -2.10 -14.78
N TYR A 103 6.87 -1.23 -13.79
CA TYR A 103 6.03 -1.19 -12.59
C TYR A 103 4.56 -0.94 -12.90
N PHE A 104 4.24 0.06 -13.72
CA PHE A 104 2.85 0.41 -14.01
C PHE A 104 2.13 -0.66 -14.84
N GLU A 105 2.82 -1.32 -15.76
CA GLU A 105 2.25 -2.45 -16.51
C GLU A 105 1.99 -3.66 -15.61
N TRP A 106 2.93 -3.92 -14.70
CA TRP A 106 2.77 -4.95 -13.67
C TRP A 106 1.61 -4.63 -12.73
N GLU A 107 1.54 -3.40 -12.22
CA GLU A 107 0.51 -2.94 -11.28
C GLU A 107 -0.88 -3.02 -11.91
N ASP A 108 -1.04 -2.56 -13.14
CA ASP A 108 -2.29 -2.64 -13.90
C ASP A 108 -2.79 -4.10 -14.04
N SER A 109 -1.86 -5.00 -14.36
CA SER A 109 -2.17 -6.44 -14.47
C SER A 109 -2.53 -7.02 -13.11
N TYR A 110 -1.76 -6.67 -12.08
CA TYR A 110 -1.95 -7.14 -10.72
C TYR A 110 -3.29 -6.71 -10.13
N ILE A 111 -3.65 -5.42 -10.28
CA ILE A 111 -4.94 -4.85 -9.87
C ILE A 111 -6.09 -5.60 -10.52
N LYS A 112 -5.99 -5.85 -11.84
CA LYS A 112 -7.03 -6.54 -12.59
C LYS A 112 -7.19 -7.99 -12.16
N ASP A 113 -6.08 -8.71 -11.99
CA ASP A 113 -6.09 -10.13 -11.62
C ASP A 113 -6.63 -10.37 -10.21
N HIS A 114 -6.50 -9.39 -9.32
CA HIS A 114 -6.95 -9.46 -7.92
C HIS A 114 -8.20 -8.64 -7.62
N ASN A 115 -8.81 -8.00 -8.63
CA ASN A 115 -10.01 -7.17 -8.50
C ASN A 115 -9.86 -6.06 -7.43
N LEU A 116 -8.77 -5.29 -7.53
CA LEU A 116 -8.41 -4.20 -6.61
C LEU A 116 -8.89 -2.83 -7.14
N GLU A 117 -8.98 -1.86 -6.24
CA GLU A 117 -9.16 -0.45 -6.58
C GLU A 117 -7.83 0.15 -7.06
N ARG A 118 -7.84 0.82 -8.22
CA ARG A 118 -6.64 1.46 -8.78
C ARG A 118 -6.19 2.65 -7.95
N ASN A 119 -7.12 3.51 -7.55
CA ASN A 119 -6.80 4.70 -6.77
C ASN A 119 -6.88 4.32 -5.28
N THR A 120 -5.73 4.04 -4.66
CA THR A 120 -5.66 3.63 -3.26
C THR A 120 -6.02 4.76 -2.30
N LEU A 121 -5.77 6.01 -2.71
CA LEU A 121 -6.23 7.23 -2.06
C LEU A 121 -6.95 8.14 -3.06
N VAL A 122 -8.13 8.66 -2.70
CA VAL A 122 -8.91 9.62 -3.48
C VAL A 122 -9.19 10.86 -2.63
N PHE A 123 -8.62 11.99 -3.01
CA PHE A 123 -8.84 13.28 -2.36
C PHE A 123 -10.06 13.97 -2.95
N ASN A 124 -10.91 14.52 -2.08
CA ASN A 124 -12.05 15.36 -2.45
C ASN A 124 -11.90 16.70 -1.73
N ASP A 125 -12.06 17.80 -2.47
CA ASP A 125 -11.86 19.18 -2.03
C ASP A 125 -13.09 20.05 -2.35
#